data_AF-A0AA43P7Z4-F1
#
_entry.id   AF-A0AA43P7Z4-F1
#
_cell.length_a   1.000
_cell.length_b   1.000
_cell.length_c   1.000
_cell.angle_alpha   90.00
_cell.angle_beta   90.00
_cell.angle_gamma   90.00
#
_symmetry.space_group_name_H-M   'P 1'
#
loop_
_entity.id
_entity.type
_entity.pdbx_description
1 polymer ?
#
loop_
_entity_poly.entity_id
_entity_poly.type
_entity_poly.pdbx_seq_one_letter_code
_entity_poly.pdbx_strand_id
1 'polypeptide(L)'
;MANEGKKRVRKTPEERKREIVAAASRLIGEKGYYGTSLKDIADAIGMSQPGLLHYIGNKERLLSLLVTDNYDQEGTPADFAASGLPGSDPEGMLFPAYLRFLVRYNASRRSLLQLYMVLETESFSEDHPLHDYFENRPKYVWEHYSQYTWKLPPEIGGWENMRAMVRQSLEAMDGIQLRWMRKPPIDFYDEWLAFEKMIFPSPVWDSYR
;
A
#
# COMPACT_ATOMS: atom_id res chain seq x y z
N MET A 1 -43.53 16.51 15.85
CA MET A 1 -42.26 17.10 15.41
C MET A 1 -41.86 16.39 14.14
N ALA A 2 -41.93 17.08 12.99
CA ALA A 2 -41.67 16.49 11.68
C ALA A 2 -40.17 16.24 11.51
N ASN A 3 -39.80 15.01 11.17
CA ASN A 3 -38.44 14.64 10.81
C ASN A 3 -38.17 15.20 9.41
N GLU A 4 -37.53 16.37 9.34
CA GLU A 4 -37.06 16.95 8.09
C GLU A 4 -36.08 15.97 7.43
N GLY A 5 -36.61 15.20 6.47
CA GLY A 5 -35.82 14.28 5.68
C GLY A 5 -34.72 15.06 4.97
N LYS A 6 -33.47 14.91 5.44
CA LYS A 6 -32.28 15.38 4.73
C LYS A 6 -32.40 14.96 3.27
N LYS A 7 -32.61 15.94 2.38
CA LYS A 7 -32.71 15.75 0.93
C LYS A 7 -31.47 14.96 0.49
N ARG A 8 -31.64 13.69 0.11
CA ARG A 8 -30.53 12.85 -0.37
C ARG A 8 -29.96 13.50 -1.63
N VAL A 9 -28.80 14.13 -1.50
CA VAL A 9 -28.04 14.68 -2.62
C VAL A 9 -27.66 13.50 -3.52
N ARG A 10 -28.03 13.58 -4.80
CA ARG A 10 -27.66 12.57 -5.80
C ARG A 10 -26.17 12.68 -6.07
N LYS A 11 -25.42 11.70 -5.56
CA LYS A 11 -23.98 11.58 -5.73
C LYS A 11 -23.65 10.85 -7.04
N THR A 12 -22.53 11.16 -7.66
CA THR A 12 -22.10 10.46 -8.89
C THR A 12 -21.68 9.02 -8.59
N PRO A 13 -21.65 8.12 -9.59
CA PRO A 13 -21.12 6.76 -9.41
C PRO A 13 -19.69 6.73 -8.84
N GLU A 14 -18.84 7.66 -9.26
CA GLU A 14 -17.45 7.78 -8.81
C GLU A 14 -17.37 8.20 -7.34
N GLU A 15 -18.19 9.17 -6.93
CA GLU A 15 -18.32 9.56 -5.53
C GLU A 15 -18.84 8.41 -4.66
N ARG A 16 -19.74 7.57 -5.18
CA ARG A 16 -20.18 6.36 -4.48
C ARG A 16 -19.05 5.36 -4.34
N LYS A 17 -18.31 5.09 -5.42
CA LYS A 17 -17.16 4.18 -5.38
C LYS A 17 -16.13 4.62 -4.35
N ARG A 18 -15.80 5.92 -4.29
CA ARG A 18 -14.89 6.48 -3.28
C ARG A 18 -15.37 6.27 -1.85
N GLU A 19 -16.65 6.50 -1.56
CA GLU A 19 -17.20 6.27 -0.21
C GLU A 19 -17.23 4.79 0.16
N ILE A 20 -17.52 3.92 -0.78
CA ILE A 20 -17.48 2.46 -0.59
C ILE A 20 -16.06 2.02 -0.23
N VAL A 21 -15.06 2.44 -1.01
CA VAL A 21 -13.65 2.12 -0.78
C VAL A 21 -13.22 2.64 0.59
N ALA A 22 -13.48 3.91 0.91
CA ALA A 22 -13.07 4.49 2.19
C ALA A 22 -13.72 3.78 3.40
N ALA A 23 -15.01 3.46 3.32
CA ALA A 23 -15.70 2.74 4.39
C ALA A 23 -15.21 1.30 4.56
N ALA A 24 -15.01 0.60 3.44
CA ALA A 24 -14.49 -0.76 3.45
C ALA A 24 -13.04 -0.82 3.95
N SER A 25 -12.16 0.06 3.48
CA SER A 25 -10.77 0.16 3.96
C SER A 25 -10.71 0.34 5.47
N ARG A 26 -11.54 1.23 6.02
CA ARG A 26 -11.60 1.49 7.47
C ARG A 26 -12.11 0.27 8.23
N LEU A 27 -13.27 -0.27 7.84
CA LEU A 27 -13.90 -1.36 8.58
C LEU A 27 -13.08 -2.64 8.54
N ILE A 28 -12.52 -2.99 7.38
CA ILE A 28 -11.65 -4.17 7.23
C ILE A 28 -10.33 -3.95 7.98
N GLY A 29 -9.73 -2.75 7.93
CA GLY A 29 -8.54 -2.44 8.71
C GLY A 29 -8.75 -2.50 10.23
N GLU A 30 -9.98 -2.24 10.71
CA GLU A 30 -10.36 -2.31 12.12
C GLU A 30 -10.75 -3.73 12.58
N LYS A 31 -11.44 -4.51 11.74
CA LYS A 31 -12.12 -5.76 12.13
C LYS A 31 -11.65 -7.02 11.39
N GLY A 32 -10.78 -6.88 10.39
CA GLY A 32 -10.46 -7.96 9.46
C GLY A 32 -11.51 -8.12 8.35
N TYR A 33 -11.14 -8.88 7.31
CA TYR A 33 -12.02 -9.22 6.20
C TYR A 33 -13.21 -10.04 6.71
N TYR A 34 -12.95 -11.11 7.46
CA TYR A 34 -14.00 -12.01 7.93
C TYR A 34 -14.91 -11.36 8.99
N GLY A 35 -14.39 -10.41 9.77
CA GLY A 35 -15.14 -9.63 10.75
C GLY A 35 -15.98 -8.48 10.18
N THR A 36 -15.90 -8.22 8.88
CA THR A 36 -16.64 -7.13 8.21
C THR A 36 -17.67 -7.67 7.24
N SER A 37 -18.96 -7.38 7.43
CA SER A 37 -20.00 -7.75 6.46
C SER A 37 -20.26 -6.65 5.43
N LEU A 38 -20.84 -7.02 4.27
CA LEU A 38 -21.31 -6.04 3.29
C LEU A 38 -22.41 -5.13 3.85
N LYS A 39 -23.18 -5.62 4.82
CA LYS A 39 -24.18 -4.84 5.53
C LYS A 39 -23.53 -3.76 6.38
N ASP A 40 -22.47 -4.09 7.14
CA ASP A 40 -21.72 -3.11 7.94
C ASP A 40 -21.20 -1.95 7.07
N ILE A 41 -20.67 -2.28 5.89
CA ILE A 41 -20.16 -1.28 4.93
C ILE A 41 -21.31 -0.43 4.39
N ALA A 42 -22.42 -1.05 3.97
CA ALA A 42 -23.57 -0.33 3.43
C ALA A 42 -24.19 0.61 4.48
N ASP A 43 -24.36 0.13 5.71
CA ASP A 43 -24.90 0.89 6.84
C ASP A 43 -24.00 2.09 7.16
N ALA A 44 -22.67 1.92 7.13
CA ALA A 44 -21.70 3.00 7.40
C ALA A 44 -21.77 4.18 6.42
N ILE A 45 -22.27 3.98 5.20
CA ILE A 45 -22.41 5.02 4.16
C ILE A 45 -23.88 5.31 3.79
N GLY A 46 -24.83 4.78 4.55
CA GLY A 46 -26.27 5.00 4.35
C GLY A 46 -26.81 4.43 3.04
N MET A 47 -26.21 3.35 2.54
CA MET A 47 -26.66 2.59 1.36
C MET A 47 -27.40 1.32 1.76
N SER A 48 -28.20 0.76 0.85
CA SER A 48 -28.71 -0.60 1.02
C SER A 48 -27.66 -1.61 0.55
N GLN A 49 -27.64 -2.80 1.13
CA GLN A 49 -26.72 -3.87 0.71
C GLN A 49 -26.87 -4.25 -0.78
N PRO A 50 -28.09 -4.39 -1.36
CA PRO A 50 -28.24 -4.57 -2.81
C PRO A 50 -27.68 -3.40 -3.62
N GLY A 51 -27.85 -2.16 -3.12
CA GLY A 51 -27.28 -0.97 -3.73
C GLY A 51 -25.75 -0.98 -3.72
N LEU A 52 -25.13 -1.45 -2.64
CA LEU A 52 -23.68 -1.65 -2.55
C LEU A 52 -23.20 -2.72 -3.56
N LEU A 53 -23.87 -3.87 -3.59
CA LEU A 53 -23.55 -4.99 -4.49
C LEU A 53 -23.59 -4.58 -5.97
N HIS A 54 -24.46 -3.65 -6.36
CA HIS A 54 -24.47 -3.12 -7.72
C HIS A 54 -23.13 -2.48 -8.13
N TYR A 55 -22.38 -1.88 -7.19
CA TYR A 55 -21.08 -1.25 -7.48
C TYR A 55 -19.91 -2.22 -7.44
N ILE A 56 -19.95 -3.21 -6.54
CA ILE A 56 -18.80 -4.08 -6.25
C ILE A 56 -18.97 -5.51 -6.74
N GLY A 57 -20.18 -5.93 -7.12
CA GLY A 57 -20.53 -7.29 -7.48
C GLY A 57 -20.64 -8.21 -6.26
N ASN A 58 -19.53 -8.47 -5.58
CA ASN A 58 -19.47 -9.32 -4.39
C ASN A 58 -18.35 -8.85 -3.43
N LYS A 59 -18.22 -9.55 -2.30
CA LYS A 59 -17.26 -9.19 -1.24
C LYS A 59 -15.80 -9.47 -1.63
N GLU A 60 -15.54 -10.48 -2.45
CA GLU A 60 -14.20 -10.81 -2.96
C GLU A 60 -13.72 -9.76 -3.96
N ARG A 61 -14.60 -9.35 -4.88
CA ARG A 61 -14.31 -8.29 -5.84
C ARG A 61 -14.05 -6.95 -5.15
N LEU A 62 -14.70 -6.69 -4.01
CA LEU A 62 -14.36 -5.55 -3.16
C LEU A 62 -12.89 -5.61 -2.68
N LEU A 63 -12.36 -6.78 -2.30
CA LEU A 63 -10.96 -6.91 -1.92
C LEU A 63 -10.02 -6.55 -3.08
N SER A 64 -10.29 -7.06 -4.29
CA SER A 64 -9.52 -6.67 -5.48
C SER A 64 -9.58 -5.15 -5.67
N LEU A 65 -10.76 -4.54 -5.62
CA LEU A 65 -10.92 -3.09 -5.73
C LEU A 65 -10.13 -2.29 -4.66
N LEU A 66 -9.97 -2.84 -3.46
CA LEU A 66 -9.23 -2.17 -2.38
C LEU A 66 -7.72 -2.26 -2.56
N VAL A 67 -7.22 -3.37 -3.10
CA VAL A 67 -5.79 -3.63 -3.22
C VAL A 67 -5.28 -3.22 -4.61
N THR A 68 -5.77 -3.87 -5.68
CA THR A 68 -5.24 -3.65 -7.03
C THR A 68 -5.59 -2.28 -7.59
N ASP A 69 -6.80 -1.78 -7.29
CA ASP A 69 -7.31 -0.54 -7.89
C ASP A 69 -7.02 0.71 -7.04
N ASN A 70 -6.39 0.57 -5.86
CA ASN A 70 -6.20 1.68 -4.93
C ASN A 70 -4.87 1.64 -4.15
N TYR A 71 -4.45 0.48 -3.62
CA TYR A 71 -3.18 0.39 -2.92
C TYR A 71 -2.00 0.36 -3.91
N ASP A 72 -2.05 -0.54 -4.89
CA ASP A 72 -0.93 -0.78 -5.82
C ASP A 72 -0.74 0.32 -6.88
N GLN A 73 -1.70 1.24 -7.02
CA GLN A 73 -1.69 2.27 -8.08
C GLN A 73 -0.88 3.52 -7.71
N GLU A 74 -0.45 3.68 -6.46
CA GLU A 74 0.18 4.91 -5.99
C GLU A 74 1.37 4.60 -5.08
N GLY A 75 2.37 5.48 -5.06
CA GLY A 75 3.64 5.25 -4.35
C GLY A 75 4.64 4.44 -5.17
N THR A 76 4.42 4.35 -6.48
CA THR A 76 5.22 3.57 -7.43
C THR A 76 6.54 4.28 -7.79
N PRO A 77 7.51 3.59 -8.42
CA PRO A 77 8.68 4.26 -8.98
C PRO A 77 8.32 5.32 -10.04
N ALA A 78 7.19 5.17 -10.75
CA ALA A 78 6.70 6.20 -11.67
C ALA A 78 6.25 7.47 -10.94
N ASP A 79 5.57 7.33 -9.79
CA ASP A 79 5.19 8.48 -8.96
C ASP A 79 6.44 9.20 -8.41
N PHE A 80 7.45 8.42 -8.02
CA PHE A 80 8.73 8.98 -7.60
C PHE A 80 9.42 9.72 -8.75
N ALA A 81 9.54 9.12 -9.93
CA ALA A 81 10.11 9.76 -11.11
C ALA A 81 9.43 11.10 -11.44
N ALA A 82 8.09 11.14 -11.34
CA ALA A 82 7.29 12.34 -11.58
C ALA A 82 7.37 13.39 -10.44
N SER A 83 7.89 13.04 -9.26
CA SER A 83 7.88 13.90 -8.08
C SER A 83 8.86 15.07 -8.14
N GLY A 84 9.92 14.95 -8.96
CA GLY A 84 11.02 15.93 -9.01
C GLY A 84 11.89 15.98 -7.74
N LEU A 85 11.78 14.98 -6.86
CA LEU A 85 12.59 14.87 -5.66
C LEU A 85 14.05 14.54 -6.00
N PRO A 86 15.02 14.86 -5.11
CA PRO A 86 16.40 14.46 -5.31
C PRO A 86 16.53 12.94 -5.54
N GLY A 87 17.24 12.56 -6.61
CA GLY A 87 17.41 11.16 -7.01
C GLY A 87 16.26 10.57 -7.84
N SER A 88 15.27 11.35 -8.24
CA SER A 88 14.12 10.89 -9.03
C SER A 88 14.29 11.00 -10.55
N ASP A 89 15.52 11.14 -11.04
CA ASP A 89 15.82 11.25 -12.48
C ASP A 89 15.37 9.96 -13.21
N PRO A 90 14.40 10.00 -14.13
CA PRO A 90 13.87 8.79 -14.79
C PRO A 90 14.93 7.98 -15.54
N GLU A 91 15.98 8.64 -16.03
CA GLU A 91 17.12 8.05 -16.71
C GLU A 91 18.11 7.35 -15.77
N GLY A 92 17.95 7.50 -14.45
CA GLY A 92 18.86 6.93 -13.47
C GLY A 92 18.44 7.20 -12.03
N MET A 93 17.28 6.66 -11.61
CA MET A 93 16.75 6.88 -10.27
C MET A 93 17.66 6.24 -9.21
N LEU A 94 17.71 6.87 -8.03
CA LEU A 94 18.38 6.31 -6.86
C LEU A 94 17.39 5.45 -6.07
N PHE A 95 17.68 4.14 -5.97
CA PHE A 95 16.79 3.20 -5.29
C PHE A 95 16.56 3.55 -3.80
N PRO A 96 17.58 3.89 -2.99
CA PRO A 96 17.35 4.36 -1.62
C PRO A 96 16.51 5.64 -1.53
N ALA A 97 16.64 6.58 -2.48
CA ALA A 97 15.80 7.78 -2.53
C ALA A 97 14.33 7.44 -2.80
N TYR A 98 14.07 6.50 -3.71
CA TYR A 98 12.72 5.97 -3.95
C TYR A 98 12.14 5.33 -2.69
N LEU A 99 12.90 4.52 -1.95
CA LEU A 99 12.42 3.89 -0.72
C LEU A 99 12.08 4.93 0.37
N ARG A 100 12.86 6.02 0.48
CA ARG A 100 12.52 7.15 1.36
C ARG A 100 11.22 7.84 0.96
N PHE A 101 11.00 8.02 -0.34
CA PHE A 101 9.74 8.51 -0.87
C PHE A 101 8.59 7.56 -0.49
N LEU A 102 8.73 6.26 -0.75
CA LEU A 102 7.73 5.24 -0.44
C LEU A 102 7.38 5.19 1.05
N VAL A 103 8.36 5.26 1.96
CA VAL A 103 8.12 5.27 3.41
C VAL A 103 7.31 6.51 3.82
N ARG A 104 7.67 7.71 3.35
CA ARG A 104 6.91 8.93 3.65
C ARG A 104 5.50 8.87 3.09
N TYR A 105 5.39 8.33 1.88
CA TYR A 105 4.12 8.14 1.19
C TYR A 105 3.21 7.20 1.99
N ASN A 106 3.71 6.03 2.41
CA ASN A 106 2.97 5.08 3.26
C ASN A 106 2.61 5.66 4.63
N ALA A 107 3.51 6.42 5.26
CA ALA A 107 3.26 7.08 6.54
C ALA A 107 2.07 8.06 6.47
N SER A 108 1.85 8.70 5.31
CA SER A 108 0.71 9.60 5.08
C SER A 108 -0.63 8.87 4.90
N ARG A 109 -0.60 7.56 4.58
CA ARG A 109 -1.78 6.71 4.30
C ARG A 109 -1.98 5.63 5.36
N ARG A 110 -1.81 5.98 6.64
CA ARG A 110 -1.85 5.02 7.78
C ARG A 110 -3.02 4.03 7.73
N SER A 111 -4.25 4.48 7.52
CA SER A 111 -5.42 3.60 7.51
C SER A 111 -5.40 2.59 6.36
N LEU A 112 -4.84 2.97 5.22
CA LEU A 112 -4.70 2.07 4.09
C LEU A 112 -3.56 1.08 4.30
N LEU A 113 -2.47 1.52 4.90
CA LEU A 113 -1.38 0.61 5.29
C LEU A 113 -1.86 -0.43 6.31
N GLN A 114 -2.66 0.00 7.30
CA GLN A 114 -3.28 -0.91 8.25
C GLN A 114 -4.21 -1.93 7.57
N LEU A 115 -5.02 -1.51 6.60
CA LEU A 115 -5.83 -2.42 5.79
C LEU A 115 -4.95 -3.46 5.10
N TYR A 116 -3.91 -3.01 4.40
CA TYR A 116 -3.02 -3.89 3.66
C TYR A 116 -2.36 -4.93 4.58
N MET A 117 -1.82 -4.51 5.73
CA MET A 117 -1.20 -5.40 6.72
C MET A 117 -2.16 -6.48 7.25
N VAL A 118 -3.42 -6.10 7.50
CA VAL A 118 -4.46 -7.04 7.95
C VAL A 118 -4.77 -8.06 6.85
N LEU A 119 -4.98 -7.61 5.61
CA LEU A 119 -5.26 -8.48 4.48
C LEU A 119 -4.10 -9.42 4.16
N GLU A 120 -2.87 -8.92 4.22
CA GLU A 120 -1.65 -9.72 4.04
C GLU A 120 -1.58 -10.84 5.09
N THR A 121 -1.84 -10.51 6.36
CA THR A 121 -1.83 -11.50 7.45
C THR A 121 -2.95 -12.53 7.31
N GLU A 122 -4.16 -12.10 6.97
CA GLU A 122 -5.31 -13.01 6.74
C GLU A 122 -5.09 -13.91 5.51
N SER A 123 -4.31 -13.45 4.53
CA SER A 123 -4.02 -14.19 3.30
C SER A 123 -3.12 -15.42 3.47
N PHE A 124 -2.51 -15.62 4.65
CA PHE A 124 -1.81 -16.87 4.96
C PHE A 124 -2.74 -18.09 4.97
N SER A 125 -4.05 -17.88 5.10
CA SER A 125 -5.04 -18.92 4.86
C SER A 125 -5.22 -19.13 3.36
N GLU A 126 -5.07 -20.37 2.88
CA GLU A 126 -5.30 -20.74 1.46
C GLU A 126 -6.73 -20.41 1.00
N ASP A 127 -7.71 -20.44 1.90
CA ASP A 127 -9.11 -20.07 1.63
C ASP A 127 -9.34 -18.55 1.49
N HIS A 128 -8.33 -17.71 1.73
CA HIS A 128 -8.50 -16.27 1.64
C HIS A 128 -8.53 -15.82 0.16
N PRO A 129 -9.47 -14.96 -0.27
CA PRO A 129 -9.59 -14.57 -1.68
C PRO A 129 -8.36 -13.85 -2.28
N LEU A 130 -7.46 -13.35 -1.44
CA LEU A 130 -6.20 -12.72 -1.86
C LEU A 130 -4.96 -13.61 -1.61
N HIS A 131 -5.13 -14.89 -1.25
CA HIS A 131 -4.01 -15.80 -1.00
C HIS A 131 -2.99 -15.78 -2.15
N ASP A 132 -3.44 -16.12 -3.37
CA ASP A 132 -2.58 -16.13 -4.56
C ASP A 132 -1.95 -14.77 -4.86
N TYR A 133 -2.69 -13.68 -4.62
CA TYR A 133 -2.17 -12.33 -4.84
C TYR A 133 -0.97 -12.04 -3.93
N PHE A 134 -1.08 -12.30 -2.63
CA PHE A 134 -0.01 -12.03 -1.67
C PHE A 134 1.15 -13.01 -1.80
N GLU A 135 0.87 -14.29 -2.09
CA GLU A 135 1.90 -15.31 -2.36
C GLU A 135 2.78 -14.91 -3.56
N ASN A 136 2.18 -14.37 -4.62
CA ASN A 136 2.93 -13.94 -5.81
C ASN A 136 3.45 -12.50 -5.73
N ARG A 137 3.09 -11.74 -4.70
CA ARG A 137 3.42 -10.31 -4.60
C ARG A 137 4.93 -10.01 -4.66
N PRO A 138 5.82 -10.77 -3.98
CA PRO A 138 7.27 -10.53 -4.09
C PRO A 138 7.77 -10.62 -5.54
N LYS A 139 7.21 -11.53 -6.33
CA LYS A 139 7.51 -11.66 -7.76
C LYS A 139 7.01 -10.45 -8.54
N TYR A 140 5.76 -10.02 -8.32
CA TYR A 140 5.19 -8.85 -9.00
C TYR A 140 5.95 -7.55 -8.68
N VAL A 141 6.33 -7.35 -7.42
CA VAL A 141 7.14 -6.20 -7.00
C VAL A 141 8.51 -6.23 -7.69
N TRP A 142 9.16 -7.40 -7.75
CA TRP A 142 10.42 -7.55 -8.47
C TRP A 142 10.28 -7.24 -9.95
N GLU A 143 9.31 -7.84 -10.63
CA GLU A 143 9.06 -7.62 -12.06
C GLU A 143 8.77 -6.14 -12.34
N HIS A 144 7.95 -5.50 -11.51
CA HIS A 144 7.63 -4.09 -11.64
C HIS A 144 8.85 -3.20 -11.46
N TYR A 145 9.64 -3.38 -10.38
CA TYR A 145 10.84 -2.56 -10.16
C TYR A 145 11.90 -2.79 -11.25
N SER A 146 11.94 -3.97 -11.86
CA SER A 146 12.86 -4.29 -12.96
C SER A 146 12.56 -3.53 -14.26
N GLN A 147 11.39 -2.89 -14.37
CA GLN A 147 11.01 -2.09 -15.55
C GLN A 147 11.64 -0.69 -15.56
N TYR A 148 12.28 -0.27 -14.46
CA TYR A 148 12.82 1.07 -14.29
C TYR A 148 14.35 1.10 -14.38
N THR A 149 14.90 2.26 -14.75
CA THR A 149 16.34 2.49 -14.79
C THR A 149 16.85 2.97 -13.43
N TRP A 150 17.64 2.12 -12.78
CA TRP A 150 18.26 2.40 -11.49
C TRP A 150 19.74 2.69 -11.67
N LYS A 151 20.21 3.77 -11.06
CA LYS A 151 21.64 4.07 -10.95
C LYS A 151 22.21 3.29 -9.77
N LEU A 152 23.10 2.35 -10.05
CA LEU A 152 23.66 1.41 -9.07
C LEU A 152 25.18 1.54 -8.95
N PRO A 153 25.76 1.25 -7.76
CA PRO A 153 27.20 1.11 -7.62
C PRO A 153 27.76 0.02 -8.55
N PRO A 154 28.94 0.21 -9.17
CA PRO A 154 29.58 -0.81 -10.01
C PRO A 154 29.76 -2.15 -9.30
N GLU A 155 29.99 -2.12 -7.98
CA GLU A 155 30.16 -3.29 -7.11
C GLU A 155 28.92 -4.21 -7.09
N ILE A 156 27.73 -3.68 -7.37
CA ILE A 156 26.51 -4.47 -7.47
C ILE A 156 26.48 -5.28 -8.77
N GLY A 157 27.15 -4.83 -9.83
CA GLY A 157 27.21 -5.55 -11.11
C GLY A 157 25.87 -5.62 -11.87
N GLY A 158 24.91 -4.77 -11.52
CA GLY A 158 23.63 -4.62 -12.24
C GLY A 158 22.39 -5.02 -11.43
N TRP A 159 21.21 -4.73 -12.00
CA TRP A 159 19.94 -4.86 -11.30
C TRP A 159 19.62 -6.29 -10.84
N GLU A 160 19.97 -7.32 -11.60
CA GLU A 160 19.68 -8.72 -11.22
C GLU A 160 20.25 -9.12 -9.84
N ASN A 161 21.35 -8.47 -9.42
CA ASN A 161 21.96 -8.71 -8.11
C ASN A 161 21.27 -7.94 -6.96
N MET A 162 20.31 -7.07 -7.25
CA MET A 162 19.56 -6.29 -6.25
C MET A 162 18.48 -7.10 -5.52
N ARG A 163 18.18 -8.34 -5.94
CA ARG A 163 17.06 -9.13 -5.38
C ARG A 163 17.10 -9.24 -3.87
N ALA A 164 18.29 -9.46 -3.29
CA ALA A 164 18.46 -9.52 -1.84
C ALA A 164 18.18 -8.18 -1.16
N MET A 165 18.66 -7.06 -1.73
CA MET A 165 18.47 -5.72 -1.16
C MET A 165 17.02 -5.25 -1.27
N VAL A 166 16.34 -5.54 -2.39
CA VAL A 166 14.90 -5.28 -2.55
C VAL A 166 14.12 -6.03 -1.48
N ARG A 167 14.37 -7.34 -1.33
CA ARG A 167 13.70 -8.16 -0.31
C ARG A 167 13.94 -7.61 1.10
N GLN A 168 15.19 -7.36 1.48
CA GLN A 168 15.56 -6.81 2.79
C GLN A 168 14.91 -5.46 3.06
N SER A 169 14.77 -4.61 2.04
CA SER A 169 14.10 -3.31 2.16
C SER A 169 12.62 -3.48 2.52
N LEU A 170 11.91 -4.39 1.84
CA LEU A 170 10.51 -4.68 2.11
C LEU A 170 10.32 -5.31 3.49
N GLU A 171 11.12 -6.33 3.83
CA GLU A 171 11.10 -7.00 5.14
C GLU A 171 11.32 -6.01 6.30
N ALA A 172 12.28 -5.08 6.14
CA ALA A 172 12.53 -4.03 7.11
C ALA A 172 11.32 -3.09 7.23
N MET A 173 10.74 -2.64 6.12
CA MET A 173 9.55 -1.79 6.13
C MET A 173 8.39 -2.47 6.85
N ASP A 174 8.07 -3.73 6.55
CA ASP A 174 6.96 -4.47 7.16
C ASP A 174 7.15 -4.59 8.68
N GLY A 175 8.38 -4.91 9.11
CA GLY A 175 8.76 -4.95 10.53
C GLY A 175 8.59 -3.61 11.25
N ILE A 176 9.02 -2.51 10.62
CA ILE A 176 8.87 -1.16 11.18
C ILE A 176 7.39 -0.78 11.25
N GLN A 177 6.59 -1.07 10.23
CA GLN A 177 5.16 -0.79 10.18
C GLN A 177 4.42 -1.47 11.35
N LEU A 178 4.73 -2.73 11.64
CA LEU A 178 4.17 -3.46 12.79
C LEU A 178 4.43 -2.75 14.13
N ARG A 179 5.61 -2.12 14.29
CA ARG A 179 5.96 -1.36 15.49
C ARG A 179 5.32 0.02 15.48
N TRP A 180 5.29 0.70 14.34
CA TRP A 180 4.65 1.99 14.12
C TRP A 180 3.13 1.97 14.37
N MET A 181 2.48 0.81 14.19
CA MET A 181 1.06 0.65 14.48
C MET A 181 0.72 0.61 15.98
N ARG A 182 1.71 0.41 16.87
CA ARG A 182 1.51 0.29 18.32
C ARG A 182 1.33 1.64 19.02
N LYS A 183 0.99 1.60 20.31
CA LYS A 183 0.89 2.75 21.21
C LYS A 183 1.89 2.61 22.38
N PRO A 184 2.77 3.59 22.61
CA PRO A 184 3.06 4.73 21.74
C PRO A 184 3.70 4.28 20.41
N PRO A 185 3.50 5.00 19.30
CA PRO A 185 4.14 4.67 18.04
C PRO A 185 5.62 5.08 18.07
N ILE A 186 6.48 4.28 17.44
CA ILE A 186 7.80 4.75 16.98
C ILE A 186 7.62 5.72 15.79
N ASP A 187 8.67 6.39 15.32
CA ASP A 187 8.61 7.10 14.03
C ASP A 187 9.00 6.17 12.89
N PHE A 188 8.15 6.06 11.86
CA PHE A 188 8.36 5.14 10.74
C PHE A 188 9.56 5.59 9.88
N TYR A 189 9.68 6.89 9.62
CA TYR A 189 10.72 7.39 8.73
C TYR A 189 12.09 7.37 9.41
N ASP A 190 12.17 7.76 10.68
CA ASP A 190 13.43 7.74 11.41
C ASP A 190 13.96 6.31 11.56
N GLU A 191 13.09 5.32 11.80
CA GLU A 191 13.55 3.92 11.83
C GLU A 191 13.95 3.40 10.45
N TRP A 192 13.24 3.78 9.39
CA TRP A 192 13.65 3.43 8.03
C TRP A 192 15.08 3.92 7.74
N LEU A 193 15.45 5.14 8.15
CA LEU A 193 16.80 5.67 7.95
C LEU A 193 17.89 4.87 8.69
N ALA A 194 17.56 4.18 9.78
CA ALA A 194 18.51 3.30 10.48
C ALA A 194 18.74 2.00 9.68
N PHE A 195 17.67 1.37 9.19
CA PHE A 195 17.76 0.17 8.36
C PHE A 195 18.37 0.45 6.98
N GLU A 196 18.07 1.59 6.37
CA GLU A 196 18.63 2.00 5.08
C GLU A 196 20.16 1.98 5.11
N LYS A 197 20.78 2.47 6.20
CA LYS A 197 22.25 2.47 6.36
C LYS A 197 22.84 1.07 6.48
N MET A 198 22.08 0.10 6.98
CA MET A 198 22.51 -1.29 7.09
C MET A 198 22.38 -2.03 5.75
N ILE A 199 21.30 -1.75 5.00
CA ILE A 199 21.03 -2.37 3.70
C ILE A 199 21.92 -1.77 2.61
N PHE A 200 22.17 -0.46 2.66
CA PHE A 200 22.96 0.31 1.69
C PHE A 200 24.20 0.94 2.38
N PRO A 201 25.22 0.13 2.71
CA PRO A 201 26.34 0.58 3.54
C PRO A 201 27.30 1.55 2.81
N SER A 202 27.88 2.46 3.58
CA SER A 202 29.03 3.28 3.17
C SER A 202 30.30 2.41 3.06
N PRO A 203 31.24 2.71 2.15
CA PRO A 203 31.22 3.83 1.19
C PRO A 203 30.50 3.53 -0.13
N VAL A 204 30.14 2.26 -0.38
CA VAL A 204 29.61 1.79 -1.67
C VAL A 204 28.41 2.61 -2.15
N TRP A 205 27.52 3.00 -1.22
CA TRP A 205 26.28 3.69 -1.54
C TRP A 205 26.31 5.22 -1.34
N ASP A 206 27.45 5.82 -0.98
CA ASP A 206 27.50 7.24 -0.60
C ASP A 206 27.06 8.19 -1.72
N SER A 207 27.32 7.83 -2.98
CA SER A 207 26.92 8.58 -4.18
C SER A 207 25.61 8.08 -4.82
N TYR A 208 24.92 7.15 -4.17
CA TYR A 208 23.76 6.42 -4.70
C TYR A 208 22.53 6.47 -3.78
N ARG A 209 22.54 7.35 -2.77
CA ARG A 209 21.46 7.50 -1.79
C ARG A 209 20.69 8.80 -1.92
#